data_AF-A0A7Y1T3S9-F1
#
_entry.id   AF-A0A7Y1T3S9-F1
#
_cell.length_a   1.000
_cell.length_b   1.000
_cell.length_c   1.000
_cell.angle_alpha   90.00
_cell.angle_beta   90.00
_cell.angle_gamma   90.00
#
_symmetry.space_group_name_H-M   'P 1'
#
loop_
_entity.id
_entity.type
_entity.pdbx_description
1 polymer ?
#
loop_
_entity_poly.entity_id
_entity_poly.type
_entity_poly.pdbx_seq_one_letter_code
_entity_poly.pdbx_strand_id
1 'polypeptide(L)'
;MKILSTVLLTIVFTIQIQGQTTPPQELSLNSGPIEDRFEYIFKNSRNYREDGRRYEVVRYENLLTLKGHTLDSLNALKVKLKSTEGIVNAQSEEIESLKKSLNSTKETLDNTIAEKDSMSLFGMQMGKTGYNVLMWGIIIGLFALMIFFILKFKSSNSLTKAAQHKLAEVESEFDEHRRIALEREQKVRRQLQDEIMKHKKSK
;
A
#
# COMPACT_ATOMS: atom_id res chain seq x y z
N MET A 1 28.22 36.67 4.34
CA MET A 1 26.87 36.39 4.90
C MET A 1 26.90 35.83 6.33
N LYS A 2 27.81 34.91 6.70
CA LYS A 2 27.87 34.35 8.07
C LYS A 2 28.18 35.38 9.18
N ILE A 3 29.07 36.35 8.93
CA ILE A 3 29.47 37.38 9.90
C ILE A 3 28.34 38.41 10.13
N LEU A 4 27.57 38.72 9.08
CA LEU A 4 26.41 39.62 9.19
C LEU A 4 25.29 38.98 10.04
N SER A 5 25.11 37.66 9.89
CA SER A 5 24.13 36.89 10.66
C SER A 5 24.50 36.76 12.14
N THR A 6 25.79 36.67 12.48
CA THR A 6 26.24 36.60 13.88
C THR A 6 26.12 37.95 14.59
N VAL A 7 26.36 39.07 13.89
CA VAL A 7 26.20 40.43 14.43
C VAL A 7 24.72 40.76 14.68
N LEU A 8 23.83 40.31 13.78
CA LEU A 8 22.38 40.49 13.95
C LEU A 8 21.85 39.70 15.17
N LEU A 9 22.38 38.51 15.43
CA LEU A 9 21.99 37.68 16.57
C LEU A 9 22.42 38.29 17.92
N THR A 10 23.57 38.96 17.97
CA THR A 10 24.06 39.63 19.20
C THR A 10 23.27 40.89 19.54
N ILE A 11 22.71 41.60 18.56
CA ILE A 11 21.89 42.81 18.77
C ILE A 11 20.50 42.45 19.32
N VAL A 12 19.92 41.32 18.91
CA VAL A 12 18.61 40.85 19.41
C VAL A 12 18.70 40.43 20.89
N PHE A 13 19.84 39.90 21.33
CA PHE A 13 20.03 39.47 22.73
C PHE A 13 20.13 40.65 23.71
N THR A 14 20.68 41.80 23.29
CA THR A 14 20.79 42.98 24.15
C THR A 14 19.46 43.69 24.42
N ILE A 15 18.42 43.46 23.60
CA ILE A 15 17.11 44.11 23.75
C ILE A 15 16.25 43.41 24.81
N GLN A 16 16.55 42.15 25.17
CA GLN A 16 15.79 41.38 26.18
C GLN A 16 16.19 41.70 27.63
N ILE A 17 17.21 42.54 27.87
CA ILE A 17 17.73 42.84 29.21
C ILE A 17 17.13 44.12 29.83
N GLN A 18 16.27 44.85 29.10
CA GLN A 18 15.44 45.90 29.73
C GLN A 18 14.26 45.26 30.47
N GLY A 19 14.52 44.91 31.73
CA GLY A 19 13.59 44.27 32.65
C GLY A 19 12.29 45.05 32.86
N GLN A 20 11.23 44.28 33.05
CA GLN A 20 9.97 44.72 33.64
C GLN A 20 10.22 45.34 35.02
N THR A 21 10.21 46.66 35.11
CA THR A 21 9.90 47.33 36.37
C THR A 21 8.39 47.37 36.50
N THR A 22 7.80 46.42 37.23
CA THR A 22 6.41 46.55 37.69
C THR A 22 6.35 47.78 38.59
N PRO A 23 5.59 48.83 38.25
CA PRO A 23 5.41 49.97 39.15
C PRO A 23 4.76 49.48 40.46
N PRO A 24 4.90 50.22 41.58
CA PRO A 24 4.24 49.88 42.83
C PRO A 24 2.74 49.73 42.57
N GLN A 25 2.21 48.54 42.79
CA GLN A 25 0.81 48.24 42.52
C GLN A 25 -0.03 49.00 43.56
N GLU A 26 -0.77 50.02 43.10
CA GLU A 26 -1.70 50.74 43.97
C GLU A 26 -2.83 49.80 44.38
N LEU A 27 -2.76 49.31 45.62
CA LEU A 27 -3.81 48.48 46.22
C LEU A 27 -5.11 49.28 46.28
N SER A 28 -6.17 48.71 45.69
CA SER A 28 -7.48 49.35 45.57
C SER A 28 -8.58 48.31 45.67
N LEU A 29 -9.72 48.71 46.24
CA LEU A 29 -10.89 47.83 46.35
C LEU A 29 -11.61 47.60 45.01
N ASN A 30 -11.48 48.55 44.09
CA ASN A 30 -12.27 48.60 42.85
C ASN A 30 -11.45 48.30 41.58
N SER A 31 -10.12 48.29 41.69
CA SER A 31 -9.22 48.05 40.56
C SER A 31 -8.21 46.95 40.88
N GLY A 32 -7.78 46.25 39.83
CA GLY A 32 -6.81 45.16 39.95
C GLY A 32 -7.43 43.77 40.17
N PRO A 33 -6.57 42.73 40.20
CA PRO A 33 -6.91 41.36 40.56
C PRO A 33 -7.71 41.26 41.87
N ILE A 34 -8.41 40.14 42.04
CA ILE A 34 -9.15 39.84 43.28
C ILE A 34 -8.19 39.82 44.48
N GLU A 35 -6.99 39.27 44.30
CA GLU A 35 -5.93 39.21 45.31
C GLU A 35 -5.62 40.60 45.89
N ASP A 36 -5.34 41.59 45.04
CA ASP A 36 -5.06 42.97 45.43
C ASP A 36 -6.23 43.60 46.22
N ARG A 37 -7.47 43.22 45.91
CA ARG A 37 -8.66 43.73 46.60
C ARG A 37 -8.80 43.13 48.01
N PHE A 38 -8.44 41.86 48.17
CA PHE A 38 -8.32 41.23 49.49
C PHE A 38 -7.20 41.88 50.29
N GLU A 39 -6.03 42.07 49.69
CA GLU A 39 -4.87 42.70 50.34
C GLU A 39 -5.16 44.15 50.75
N TYR A 40 -5.89 44.91 49.92
CA TYR A 40 -6.37 46.25 50.26
C TYR A 40 -7.21 46.25 51.55
N ILE A 41 -8.13 45.29 51.70
CA ILE A 41 -8.98 45.20 52.90
C ILE A 41 -8.16 44.84 54.13
N PHE A 42 -7.24 43.88 54.02
CA PHE A 42 -6.37 43.51 55.14
C PHE A 42 -5.47 44.68 55.57
N LYS A 43 -4.87 45.41 54.62
CA LYS A 43 -3.98 46.54 54.90
C LYS A 43 -4.71 47.76 55.47
N ASN A 44 -5.95 48.01 55.05
CA ASN A 44 -6.74 49.16 55.47
C ASN A 44 -7.69 48.86 56.64
N SER A 45 -7.63 47.64 57.19
CA SER A 45 -8.37 47.24 58.38
C SER A 45 -7.73 47.80 59.65
N ARG A 46 -8.54 48.05 60.69
CA ARG A 46 -8.06 48.57 61.97
C ARG A 46 -7.94 47.45 62.98
N ASN A 47 -6.82 47.41 63.69
CA ASN A 47 -6.61 46.43 64.73
C ASN A 47 -7.60 46.60 65.91
N TYR A 48 -8.16 45.49 66.35
CA TYR A 48 -8.99 45.39 67.55
C TYR A 48 -8.54 44.16 68.34
N ARG A 49 -8.54 44.28 69.67
CA ARG A 49 -8.13 43.19 70.56
C ARG A 49 -9.19 43.02 71.62
N GLU A 50 -9.68 41.80 71.73
CA GLU A 50 -10.64 41.37 72.74
C GLU A 50 -10.20 39.98 73.22
N ASP A 51 -10.16 39.77 74.54
CA ASP A 51 -9.78 38.50 75.19
C ASP A 51 -8.50 37.84 74.65
N GLY A 52 -7.45 38.64 74.42
CA GLY A 52 -6.16 38.15 73.93
C GLY A 52 -6.13 37.72 72.46
N ARG A 53 -7.23 37.88 71.72
CA ARG A 53 -7.33 37.58 70.29
C ARG A 53 -7.18 38.85 69.46
N ARG A 54 -6.54 38.73 68.29
CA ARG A 54 -6.41 39.81 67.31
C ARG A 54 -7.59 39.74 66.34
N TYR A 55 -8.30 40.84 66.21
CA TYR A 55 -9.37 41.05 65.25
C TYR A 55 -9.01 42.25 64.38
N GLU A 56 -9.55 42.26 63.17
CA GLU A 56 -9.41 43.39 62.26
C GLU A 56 -10.80 43.96 61.97
N VAL A 57 -10.98 45.24 62.23
CA VAL A 57 -12.22 45.99 62.02
C VAL A 57 -12.24 46.45 60.58
N VAL A 58 -13.10 45.81 59.80
CA VAL A 58 -13.36 46.15 58.40
C VAL A 58 -14.71 46.84 58.30
N ARG A 59 -14.81 47.86 57.43
CA ARG A 59 -16.09 48.51 57.12
C ARG A 59 -17.00 47.49 56.43
N TYR A 60 -18.25 47.39 56.86
CA TYR A 60 -19.23 46.47 56.29
C TYR A 60 -19.41 46.66 54.77
N GLU A 61 -19.42 47.91 54.30
CA GLU A 61 -19.51 48.26 52.88
C GLU A 61 -18.38 47.62 52.06
N ASN A 62 -17.13 47.67 52.57
CA ASN A 62 -15.98 47.08 51.88
C ASN A 62 -16.09 45.55 51.76
N LEU A 63 -16.60 44.88 52.80
CA LEU A 63 -16.86 43.44 52.77
C LEU A 63 -17.98 43.08 51.77
N LEU A 64 -19.02 43.91 51.70
CA LEU A 64 -20.11 43.74 50.74
C LEU A 64 -19.60 43.88 49.30
N THR A 65 -18.78 44.89 49.04
CA THR A 65 -18.13 45.11 47.73
C THR A 65 -17.19 43.96 47.36
N LEU A 66 -16.36 43.48 48.29
CA LEU A 66 -15.49 42.33 48.06
C LEU A 66 -16.29 41.06 47.74
N LYS A 67 -17.39 40.82 48.48
CA LYS A 67 -18.31 39.71 48.20
C LYS A 67 -18.91 39.84 46.79
N GLY A 68 -19.33 41.04 46.38
CA GLY A 68 -19.80 41.28 45.01
C GLY A 68 -18.75 40.92 43.96
N HIS A 69 -17.55 41.48 44.08
CA HIS A 69 -16.46 41.23 43.13
C HIS A 69 -16.05 39.76 43.02
N THR A 70 -16.02 39.04 44.15
CA THR A 70 -15.70 37.60 44.17
C THR A 70 -16.79 36.76 43.51
N LEU A 71 -18.06 37.06 43.77
CA LEU A 71 -19.19 36.38 43.13
C LEU A 71 -19.24 36.66 41.62
N ASP A 72 -18.98 37.90 41.21
CA ASP A 72 -18.94 38.27 39.79
C ASP A 72 -17.82 37.52 39.05
N SER A 73 -16.64 37.43 39.66
CA SER A 73 -15.52 36.70 39.08
C SER A 73 -15.78 35.19 39.01
N LEU A 74 -16.42 34.62 40.04
CA LEU A 74 -16.84 33.22 40.03
C LEU A 74 -17.89 32.95 38.94
N ASN A 75 -18.86 33.86 38.77
CA ASN A 75 -19.85 33.77 37.70
C ASN A 75 -19.20 33.88 36.33
N ALA A 76 -18.26 34.80 36.14
CA ALA A 76 -17.50 34.94 34.90
C ALA A 76 -16.71 33.66 34.57
N LEU A 77 -16.09 33.03 35.58
CA LEU A 77 -15.40 31.75 35.43
C LEU A 77 -16.37 30.63 35.03
N LYS A 78 -17.54 30.55 35.68
CA LYS A 78 -18.57 29.56 35.36
C LYS A 78 -19.09 29.71 33.93
N VAL A 79 -19.31 30.95 33.47
CA VAL A 79 -19.72 31.23 32.09
C VAL A 79 -18.64 30.81 31.10
N LYS A 80 -17.36 31.14 31.37
CA LYS A 80 -16.24 30.72 30.53
C LYS A 80 -16.12 29.20 30.47
N LEU A 81 -16.24 28.51 31.61
CA LEU A 81 -16.17 27.04 31.68
C LEU A 81 -17.28 26.41 30.83
N LYS A 82 -18.52 26.89 30.98
CA LYS A 82 -19.65 26.41 30.16
C LYS A 82 -19.43 26.67 28.66
N SER A 83 -18.86 27.82 28.31
CA SER A 83 -18.51 28.12 26.91
C SER A 83 -17.43 27.18 26.38
N THR A 84 -16.38 26.91 27.16
CA THR A 84 -15.30 26.00 26.78
C THR A 84 -15.81 24.56 26.65
N GLU A 85 -16.67 24.11 27.57
CA GLU A 85 -17.32 22.80 27.48
C GLU A 85 -18.14 22.67 26.18
N GLY A 86 -18.88 23.73 25.81
CA GLY A 86 -19.59 23.79 24.52
C GLY A 86 -18.66 23.67 23.31
N ILE A 87 -17.51 24.35 23.33
CA ILE A 87 -16.49 24.26 22.27
C ILE A 87 -15.89 22.86 22.20
N VAL A 88 -15.56 22.26 23.35
CA VAL A 88 -15.00 20.91 23.43
C VAL A 88 -15.98 19.87 22.87
N ASN A 89 -17.26 19.99 23.20
CA ASN A 89 -18.29 19.10 22.66
C ASN A 89 -18.42 19.26 21.14
N ALA A 90 -18.46 20.49 20.63
CA ALA A 90 -18.50 20.74 19.19
C ALA A 90 -17.26 20.19 18.46
N GLN A 91 -16.06 20.36 19.04
CA GLN A 91 -14.83 19.78 18.51
C GLN A 91 -14.85 18.25 18.54
N SER A 92 -15.41 17.65 19.59
CA SER A 92 -15.55 16.20 19.69
C SER A 92 -16.47 15.65 18.59
N GLU A 93 -17.60 16.30 18.35
CA GLU A 93 -18.52 15.95 17.25
C GLU A 93 -17.86 16.08 15.88
N GLU A 94 -17.11 17.18 15.66
CA GLU A 94 -16.36 17.37 14.41
C GLU A 94 -15.29 16.28 14.22
N ILE A 95 -14.52 15.95 15.27
CA ILE A 95 -13.53 14.86 15.23
C ILE A 95 -14.19 13.52 14.91
N GLU A 96 -15.34 13.23 15.51
CA GLU A 96 -16.06 11.99 15.23
C GLU A 96 -16.55 11.94 13.78
N SER A 97 -17.07 13.05 13.26
CA SER A 97 -17.48 13.20 11.86
C SER A 97 -16.31 13.03 10.88
N LEU A 98 -15.14 13.61 11.21
CA LEU A 98 -13.92 13.50 10.42
C LEU A 98 -13.37 12.08 10.44
N LYS A 99 -13.38 11.41 11.60
CA LYS A 99 -13.00 9.99 11.73
C LYS A 99 -13.92 9.10 10.90
N LYS A 100 -15.23 9.35 10.93
CA LYS A 100 -16.21 8.59 10.13
C LYS A 100 -15.95 8.78 8.63
N SER A 101 -15.73 10.01 8.19
CA SER A 101 -15.40 10.34 6.79
C SER A 101 -14.06 9.74 6.36
N LEU A 102 -13.08 9.69 7.24
CA LEU A 102 -11.76 9.10 6.98
C LEU A 102 -11.86 7.58 6.84
N ASN A 103 -12.62 6.93 7.74
CA ASN A 103 -12.88 5.49 7.65
C ASN A 103 -13.63 5.13 6.37
N SER A 104 -14.70 5.85 6.02
CA SER A 104 -15.44 5.60 4.77
C SER A 104 -14.58 5.83 3.53
N THR A 105 -13.69 6.84 3.55
CA THR A 105 -12.75 7.10 2.45
C THR A 105 -11.72 5.97 2.35
N LYS A 106 -11.19 5.47 3.47
CA LYS A 106 -10.27 4.31 3.47
C LYS A 106 -10.95 3.05 2.94
N GLU A 107 -12.16 2.75 3.41
CA GLU A 107 -12.94 1.61 2.90
C GLU A 107 -13.20 1.75 1.40
N THR A 108 -13.56 2.95 0.94
CA THR A 108 -13.76 3.22 -0.49
C THR A 108 -12.46 3.06 -1.28
N LEU A 109 -11.33 3.53 -0.74
CA LEU A 109 -10.03 3.39 -1.35
C LEU A 109 -9.60 1.92 -1.45
N ASP A 110 -9.74 1.15 -0.37
CA ASP A 110 -9.41 -0.27 -0.32
C ASP A 110 -10.30 -1.07 -1.28
N ASN A 111 -11.60 -0.78 -1.31
CA ASN A 111 -12.53 -1.38 -2.27
C ASN A 111 -12.18 -1.01 -3.72
N THR A 112 -11.81 0.26 -3.97
CA THR A 112 -11.42 0.72 -5.31
C THR A 112 -10.11 0.07 -5.74
N ILE A 113 -9.13 -0.10 -4.83
CA ILE A 113 -7.89 -0.82 -5.11
C ILE A 113 -8.22 -2.28 -5.45
N ALA A 114 -9.05 -2.95 -4.64
CA ALA A 114 -9.46 -4.32 -4.89
C ALA A 114 -10.17 -4.48 -6.24
N GLU A 115 -11.09 -3.57 -6.59
CA GLU A 115 -11.79 -3.58 -7.87
C GLU A 115 -10.83 -3.29 -9.03
N LYS A 116 -9.99 -2.25 -8.92
CA LYS A 116 -9.04 -1.83 -9.95
C LYS A 116 -7.93 -2.84 -10.19
N ASP A 117 -7.48 -3.54 -9.16
CA ASP A 117 -6.47 -4.59 -9.26
C ASP A 117 -7.07 -5.97 -9.54
N SER A 118 -8.38 -6.08 -9.67
CA SER A 118 -9.04 -7.28 -10.16
C SER A 118 -9.23 -7.24 -11.68
N MET A 119 -8.98 -8.36 -12.33
CA MET A 119 -9.35 -8.63 -13.72
C MET A 119 -10.10 -9.97 -13.76
N SER A 120 -11.13 -10.06 -14.61
CA SER A 120 -11.90 -11.30 -14.76
C SER A 120 -11.23 -12.22 -15.80
N LEU A 121 -11.01 -13.48 -15.42
CA LEU A 121 -10.56 -14.55 -16.33
C LEU A 121 -11.47 -15.76 -16.11
N PHE A 122 -12.12 -16.23 -17.19
CA PHE A 122 -13.11 -17.33 -17.13
C PHE A 122 -14.25 -17.12 -16.12
N GLY A 123 -14.64 -15.87 -15.87
CA GLY A 123 -15.70 -15.53 -14.90
C GLY A 123 -15.23 -15.48 -13.45
N MET A 124 -13.97 -15.81 -13.15
CA MET A 124 -13.37 -15.64 -11.83
C MET A 124 -12.59 -14.32 -11.77
N GLN A 125 -12.78 -13.55 -10.70
CA GLN A 125 -11.96 -12.37 -10.42
C GLN A 125 -10.59 -12.81 -9.93
N MET A 126 -9.54 -12.31 -10.57
CA MET A 126 -8.15 -12.58 -10.23
C MET A 126 -7.38 -11.27 -10.14
N GLY A 127 -6.39 -11.17 -9.24
CA GLY A 127 -5.53 -9.99 -9.18
C GLY A 127 -4.73 -9.81 -10.48
N LYS A 128 -4.40 -8.56 -10.87
CA LYS A 128 -3.58 -8.25 -12.07
C LYS A 128 -2.29 -9.04 -12.14
N THR A 129 -1.61 -9.24 -11.01
CA THR A 129 -0.39 -10.05 -10.94
C THR A 129 -0.69 -11.51 -11.28
N GLY A 130 -1.74 -12.08 -10.70
CA GLY A 130 -2.19 -13.45 -10.99
C GLY A 130 -2.58 -13.62 -12.46
N TYR A 131 -3.31 -12.65 -13.02
CA TYR A 131 -3.65 -12.61 -14.44
C TYR A 131 -2.40 -12.60 -15.32
N ASN A 132 -1.45 -11.69 -15.08
CA ASN A 132 -0.23 -11.58 -15.88
C ASN A 132 0.63 -12.84 -15.79
N VAL A 133 0.81 -13.41 -14.59
CA VAL A 133 1.57 -14.65 -14.40
C VAL A 133 0.91 -15.82 -15.14
N LEU A 134 -0.42 -15.95 -15.04
CA LEU A 134 -1.16 -17.00 -15.73
C LEU A 134 -1.10 -16.82 -17.25
N MET A 135 -1.29 -15.61 -17.77
CA MET A 135 -1.21 -15.32 -19.21
C MET A 135 0.17 -15.63 -19.78
N TRP A 136 1.24 -15.16 -19.14
CA TRP A 136 2.60 -15.48 -19.57
C TRP A 136 2.91 -16.98 -19.41
N GLY A 137 2.37 -17.64 -18.38
CA GLY A 137 2.47 -19.08 -18.20
C GLY A 137 1.83 -19.86 -19.36
N ILE A 138 0.63 -19.45 -19.80
CA ILE A 138 -0.05 -20.04 -20.96
C ILE A 138 0.78 -19.83 -22.23
N ILE A 139 1.24 -18.59 -22.48
CA ILE A 139 2.06 -18.26 -23.66
C ILE A 139 3.33 -19.11 -23.70
N ILE A 140 4.07 -19.18 -22.60
CA ILE A 140 5.31 -19.97 -22.50
C ILE A 140 5.01 -21.46 -22.64
N GLY A 141 3.94 -21.97 -22.02
CA GLY A 141 3.54 -23.36 -22.12
C GLY A 141 3.18 -23.78 -23.55
N LEU A 142 2.40 -22.96 -24.26
CA LEU A 142 2.08 -23.17 -25.67
C LEU A 142 3.34 -23.11 -26.55
N PHE A 143 4.23 -22.16 -26.28
CA PHE A 143 5.47 -22.03 -27.03
C PHE A 143 6.39 -23.25 -26.82
N ALA A 144 6.52 -23.74 -25.59
CA ALA A 144 7.26 -24.95 -25.27
C ALA A 144 6.65 -26.20 -25.95
N LEU A 145 5.32 -26.35 -25.91
CA LEU A 145 4.62 -27.42 -26.60
C LEU A 145 4.82 -27.36 -28.12
N MET A 146 4.79 -26.16 -28.70
CA MET A 146 5.05 -25.97 -30.13
C MET A 146 6.47 -26.43 -30.51
N ILE A 147 7.49 -26.02 -29.74
CA ILE A 147 8.87 -26.48 -29.96
C ILE A 147 8.96 -28.00 -29.81
N PHE A 148 8.34 -28.56 -28.77
CA PHE A 148 8.28 -30.00 -28.55
C PHE A 148 7.68 -30.75 -29.75
N PHE A 149 6.55 -30.27 -30.29
CA PHE A 149 5.92 -30.86 -31.47
C PHE A 149 6.82 -30.77 -32.70
N ILE A 150 7.49 -29.64 -32.94
CA ILE A 150 8.40 -29.48 -34.08
C ILE A 150 9.55 -30.50 -34.00
N LEU A 151 10.15 -30.67 -32.82
CA LEU A 151 11.25 -31.63 -32.62
C LEU A 151 10.77 -33.08 -32.84
N LYS A 152 9.63 -33.46 -32.26
CA LYS A 152 9.03 -34.78 -32.45
C LYS A 152 8.66 -35.04 -33.91
N PHE A 153 8.08 -34.04 -34.58
CA PHE A 153 7.70 -34.14 -35.99
C PHE A 153 8.92 -34.31 -36.90
N LYS A 154 10.00 -33.54 -36.69
CA LYS A 154 11.24 -33.69 -37.48
C LYS A 154 11.86 -35.08 -37.30
N SER A 155 11.92 -35.58 -36.05
CA SER A 155 12.45 -36.91 -35.77
C SER A 155 11.62 -38.01 -36.44
N SER A 156 10.29 -37.92 -36.36
CA SER A 156 9.39 -38.90 -36.98
C SER A 156 9.47 -38.87 -38.50
N ASN A 157 9.48 -37.66 -39.10
CA ASN A 157 9.54 -37.50 -40.54
C ASN A 157 10.85 -38.02 -41.15
N SER A 158 11.98 -37.89 -40.44
CA SER A 158 13.26 -38.46 -40.87
C SER A 158 13.22 -39.99 -40.94
N LEU A 159 12.61 -40.63 -39.93
CA LEU A 159 12.46 -42.08 -39.89
C LEU A 159 11.55 -42.57 -41.02
N THR A 160 10.43 -41.89 -41.26
CA THR A 160 9.51 -42.23 -42.35
C THR A 160 10.17 -42.11 -43.72
N LYS A 161 10.96 -41.05 -43.96
CA LYS A 161 11.74 -40.91 -45.21
C LYS A 161 12.78 -42.02 -45.38
N ALA A 162 13.49 -42.40 -44.30
CA ALA A 162 14.45 -43.49 -44.35
C ALA A 162 13.76 -44.84 -44.63
N ALA A 163 12.59 -45.09 -44.06
CA ALA A 163 11.80 -46.29 -44.32
C ALA A 163 11.30 -46.33 -45.77
N GLN A 164 10.82 -45.21 -46.32
CA GLN A 164 10.43 -45.12 -47.73
C GLN A 164 11.60 -45.39 -48.67
N HIS A 165 12.80 -44.86 -48.38
CA HIS A 165 13.98 -45.13 -49.18
C HIS A 165 14.38 -46.61 -49.15
N LYS A 166 14.39 -47.23 -47.96
CA LYS A 166 14.67 -48.67 -47.83
C LYS A 166 13.64 -49.53 -48.57
N LEU A 167 12.36 -49.12 -48.54
CA LEU A 167 11.31 -49.83 -49.26
C LEU A 167 11.55 -49.78 -50.78
N ALA A 168 11.90 -48.61 -51.31
CA ALA A 168 12.25 -48.45 -52.73
C ALA A 168 13.49 -49.27 -53.13
N GLU A 169 14.51 -49.34 -52.25
CA GLU A 169 15.70 -50.15 -52.46
C GLU A 169 15.36 -51.65 -52.51
N VAL A 170 14.56 -52.14 -51.54
CA VAL A 170 14.12 -53.54 -51.49
C VAL A 170 13.23 -53.91 -52.68
N GLU A 171 12.33 -53.02 -53.11
CA GLU A 171 11.52 -53.25 -54.31
C GLU A 171 12.39 -53.35 -55.56
N SER A 172 13.38 -52.48 -55.72
CA SER A 172 14.33 -52.54 -56.83
C SER A 172 15.15 -53.83 -56.82
N GLU A 173 15.65 -54.25 -55.65
CA GLU A 173 16.38 -55.52 -55.51
C GLU A 173 15.48 -56.73 -55.80
N PHE A 174 14.23 -56.69 -55.37
CA PHE A 174 13.25 -57.75 -55.61
C PHE A 174 12.91 -57.87 -57.09
N ASP A 175 12.71 -56.76 -57.79
CA ASP A 175 12.45 -56.74 -59.23
C ASP A 175 13.68 -57.22 -60.03
N GLU A 176 14.88 -56.82 -59.65
CA GLU A 176 16.13 -57.31 -60.25
C GLU A 176 16.29 -58.82 -60.01
N HIS A 177 16.06 -59.30 -58.78
CA HIS A 177 16.10 -60.72 -58.46
C HIS A 177 15.05 -61.52 -59.25
N ARG A 178 13.83 -60.99 -59.36
CA ARG A 178 12.75 -61.58 -60.15
C ARG A 178 13.14 -61.67 -61.62
N ARG A 179 13.76 -60.64 -62.18
CA ARG A 179 14.24 -60.63 -63.56
C ARG A 179 15.35 -61.67 -63.78
N ILE A 180 16.33 -61.74 -62.89
CA ILE A 180 17.42 -62.74 -62.95
C ILE A 180 16.86 -64.16 -62.82
N ALA A 181 15.91 -64.40 -61.91
CA ALA A 181 15.28 -65.70 -61.74
C ALA A 181 14.53 -66.14 -63.01
N LEU A 182 13.77 -65.22 -63.63
CA LEU A 182 13.10 -65.47 -64.91
C LEU A 182 14.10 -65.76 -66.03
N GLU A 183 15.20 -64.99 -66.14
CA GLU A 183 16.25 -65.24 -67.13
C GLU A 183 16.91 -66.61 -66.92
N ARG A 184 17.15 -67.02 -65.67
CA ARG A 184 17.68 -68.35 -65.33
C ARG A 184 16.71 -69.45 -65.72
N GLU A 185 15.42 -69.34 -65.37
CA GLU A 185 14.41 -70.32 -65.76
C GLU A 185 14.29 -70.43 -67.28
N GLN A 186 14.31 -69.30 -68.00
CA GLN A 186 14.26 -69.29 -69.46
C GLN A 186 15.49 -69.98 -70.07
N LYS A 187 16.69 -69.73 -69.54
CA LYS A 187 17.93 -70.41 -69.97
C LYS A 187 17.89 -71.90 -69.70
N VAL A 188 17.46 -72.33 -68.50
CA VAL A 188 17.33 -73.74 -68.13
C VAL A 188 16.31 -74.45 -69.02
N ARG A 189 15.15 -73.83 -69.28
CA ARG A 189 14.14 -74.39 -70.20
C ARG A 189 14.66 -74.53 -71.63
N ARG A 190 15.44 -73.56 -72.12
CA ARG A 190 16.10 -73.65 -73.44
C ARG A 190 17.10 -74.81 -73.47
N GLN A 191 17.99 -74.90 -72.48
CA GLN A 191 18.95 -76.00 -72.35
C GLN A 191 18.27 -77.38 -72.30
N LEU A 192 17.19 -77.50 -71.53
CA LEU A 192 16.40 -78.74 -71.45
C LEU A 192 15.77 -79.11 -72.80
N GLN A 193 15.23 -78.12 -73.54
CA GLN A 193 14.71 -78.37 -74.89
C GLN A 193 15.81 -78.82 -75.86
N ASP A 194 16.98 -78.17 -75.80
CA ASP A 194 18.14 -78.54 -76.62
C ASP A 194 18.62 -79.98 -76.30
N GLU A 195 18.65 -80.36 -75.02
CA GLU A 195 18.94 -81.73 -74.59
C GLU A 195 17.92 -82.75 -75.11
N ILE A 196 16.62 -82.45 -75.01
CA ILE A 196 15.54 -83.31 -75.55
C ILE A 196 15.68 -83.46 -77.07
N MET A 197 15.90 -82.37 -77.81
CA MET A 197 16.08 -82.42 -79.26
C MET A 197 17.32 -83.23 -79.66
N LYS A 198 18.42 -83.09 -78.91
CA LYS A 198 19.64 -83.86 -79.13
C LYS A 198 19.44 -85.35 -78.90
N HIS A 199 18.74 -85.75 -77.83
CA HIS A 199 18.39 -87.15 -77.57
C HIS A 199 17.44 -87.74 -78.61
N LYS A 200 16.49 -86.96 -79.16
CA LYS A 200 15.55 -87.41 -80.20
C LYS A 200 16.22 -87.64 -81.57
N LYS A 201 17.34 -86.98 -81.88
CA LYS A 201 18.12 -87.19 -83.11
C LYS A 201 19.06 -88.41 -83.06
N SER A 202 19.32 -88.95 -81.86
CA SER A 202 20.26 -90.06 -81.64
C SER A 202 19.60 -91.45 -81.64
N LYS A 203 18.34 -91.55 -82.04
CA LYS A 203 17.55 -92.79 -82.12
C LYS A 203 16.92 -92.90 -83.50
#